data_AF-A0A7M6DJ70-F1
#
_entry.id   AF-A0A7M6DJ70-F1
#
_cell.length_a   1.000
_cell.length_b   1.000
_cell.length_c   1.000
_cell.angle_alpha   90.00
_cell.angle_beta   90.00
_cell.angle_gamma   90.00
#
_symmetry.space_group_name_H-M   'P 1'
#
loop_
_entity.id
_entity.type
_entity.pdbx_description
1 polymer ?
#
loop_
_entity_poly.entity_id
_entity_poly.type
_entity_poly.pdbx_seq_one_letter_code
_entity_poly.pdbx_strand_id
1 'polypeptide(L)'
;MVNQQFQEQFVAIVIDPTRTISAGKVNMGAFRTYPKGYKPPDESPSEYQTIPLNKIEDFGVHCKQYYSLEVSYFKSALDQKLLDSLWNKYWINTLSSSTLFTNADYVTNQILDLSEKLEQSISQVSRGMSYAENWDKKDEPGKLQKANKDCCKLNIEALNGLMSQVLKNQLFNNVGCRE
;
A
#
# COMPACT_ATOMS: atom_id res chain seq x y z
N MET A 1 5.86 21.97 12.48
CA MET A 1 5.86 21.31 13.80
C MET A 1 5.03 22.08 14.84
N VAL A 2 3.90 22.70 14.47
CA VAL A 2 3.13 23.54 15.40
C VAL A 2 2.42 22.67 16.44
N ASN A 3 1.75 21.60 16.03
CA ASN A 3 0.92 20.79 16.93
C ASN A 3 1.73 20.10 18.05
N GLN A 4 2.89 19.52 17.73
CA GLN A 4 3.76 18.92 18.75
C GLN A 4 4.38 19.94 19.72
N GLN A 5 4.53 21.21 19.32
CA GLN A 5 5.14 22.25 20.15
C GLN A 5 4.15 22.86 21.15
N PHE A 6 2.86 22.91 20.81
CA PHE A 6 1.84 23.57 21.62
C PHE A 6 0.85 22.60 22.28
N GLN A 7 0.77 21.36 21.80
CA GLN A 7 -0.07 20.29 22.36
C GLN A 7 0.82 19.08 22.61
N GLU A 8 1.32 18.94 23.84
CA GLU A 8 2.16 17.80 24.21
C GLU A 8 1.36 16.49 24.14
N GLN A 9 2.05 15.43 23.71
CA GLN A 9 1.52 14.13 23.26
C GLN A 9 0.70 14.16 21.94
N PHE A 10 1.27 14.73 20.87
CA PHE A 10 0.67 14.65 19.53
C PHE A 10 1.21 13.46 18.70
N VAL A 11 0.35 12.83 17.90
CA VAL A 11 0.68 11.76 16.94
C VAL A 11 -0.03 12.04 15.62
N ALA A 12 0.64 11.77 14.49
CA ALA A 12 0.02 11.86 13.16
C ALA A 12 -0.41 10.47 12.72
N ILE A 13 -1.70 10.28 12.42
CA ILE A 13 -2.24 9.04 11.87
C ILE A 13 -2.56 9.27 10.40
N VAL A 14 -2.07 8.39 9.53
CA VAL A 14 -2.33 8.42 8.08
C VAL A 14 -3.10 7.17 7.71
N ILE A 15 -4.19 7.33 6.96
CA ILE A 15 -5.07 6.25 6.53
C ILE A 15 -5.22 6.33 5.02
N ASP A 16 -5.01 5.21 4.32
CA ASP A 16 -5.29 5.11 2.89
C ASP A 16 -6.53 4.22 2.67
N PRO A 17 -7.72 4.82 2.53
CA PRO A 17 -8.96 4.06 2.36
C PRO A 17 -8.99 3.30 1.03
N THR A 18 -8.42 3.88 -0.03
CA THR A 18 -8.42 3.29 -1.37
C THR A 18 -7.55 2.03 -1.41
N ARG A 19 -6.33 2.10 -0.86
CA ARG A 19 -5.47 0.92 -0.73
C ARG A 19 -6.03 -0.11 0.24
N THR A 20 -6.75 0.32 1.27
CA THR A 20 -7.40 -0.61 2.20
C THR A 20 -8.42 -1.49 1.48
N ILE A 21 -9.23 -0.90 0.59
CA ILE A 21 -10.21 -1.64 -0.21
C ILE A 21 -9.49 -2.59 -1.18
N SER A 22 -8.46 -2.11 -1.89
CA SER A 22 -7.76 -2.91 -2.90
C SER A 22 -6.96 -4.08 -2.31
N ALA A 23 -6.27 -3.87 -1.18
CA ALA A 23 -5.46 -4.89 -0.53
C ALA A 23 -6.27 -5.84 0.38
N GLY A 24 -7.51 -5.47 0.74
CA GLY A 24 -8.32 -6.22 1.72
C GLY A 24 -7.75 -6.18 3.14
N LYS A 25 -6.84 -5.24 3.42
CA LYS A 25 -6.16 -5.06 4.71
C LYS A 25 -6.10 -3.58 5.03
N VAL A 26 -6.39 -3.22 6.29
CA VAL A 26 -6.32 -1.84 6.77
C VAL A 26 -4.92 -1.27 6.53
N ASN A 27 -4.86 -0.21 5.71
CA ASN A 27 -3.64 0.53 5.43
C ASN A 27 -3.62 1.80 6.28
N MET A 28 -2.89 1.73 7.38
CA MET A 28 -2.75 2.79 8.36
C MET A 28 -1.30 2.85 8.84
N GLY A 29 -0.80 4.06 9.06
CA GLY A 29 0.47 4.31 9.73
C GLY A 29 0.30 5.37 10.82
N ALA A 30 1.10 5.26 11.88
CA ALA A 30 1.22 6.27 12.92
C ALA A 30 2.64 6.80 12.94
N PHE A 31 2.79 8.12 12.96
CA PHE A 31 4.08 8.79 12.79
C PHE A 31 4.30 9.90 13.80
N ARG A 32 5.56 10.13 14.12
CA ARG A 32 6.02 11.30 14.88
C ARG A 32 7.20 11.95 14.19
N THR A 33 7.19 13.28 14.16
CA THR A 33 8.32 14.06 13.65
C THR A 33 9.41 14.22 14.69
N TYR A 34 10.67 14.22 14.25
CA TYR A 34 11.81 14.53 15.08
C TYR A 34 11.85 16.02 15.45
N PRO A 35 12.26 16.38 16.68
CA PRO A 35 12.40 17.79 17.07
C PRO A 35 13.44 18.51 16.21
N LYS A 36 13.25 19.83 16.04
CA LYS A 36 14.21 20.66 15.29
C LYS A 36 15.61 20.51 15.87
N GLY A 37 16.59 20.23 15.00
CA GLY A 37 18.00 20.08 15.38
C GLY A 37 18.42 18.65 15.75
N TYR A 38 17.48 17.71 15.90
CA TYR A 38 17.80 16.31 16.07
C TYR A 38 18.09 15.67 14.70
N LYS A 39 19.23 14.99 14.59
CA LYS A 39 19.55 14.12 13.46
C LYS A 39 19.37 12.67 13.89
N PRO A 40 18.46 11.91 13.27
CA PRO A 40 18.37 10.49 13.57
C PRO A 40 19.67 9.78 13.19
N PRO A 41 20.04 8.68 13.89
CA PRO A 41 21.04 7.75 13.35
C PRO A 41 20.58 7.30 11.96
N ASP A 42 21.50 6.88 11.08
CA ASP A 42 21.14 6.37 9.74
C ASP A 42 20.26 5.12 9.89
N GLU A 43 18.94 5.36 9.98
CA GLU A 43 17.91 4.33 10.05
C GLU A 43 17.87 3.61 8.71
N SER A 44 17.70 2.29 8.78
CA SER A 44 17.43 1.46 7.62
C SER A 44 16.21 2.01 6.87
N PRO A 45 16.20 1.94 5.53
CA PRO A 45 15.08 2.43 4.75
C PRO A 45 13.78 1.78 5.22
N SER A 46 12.75 2.61 5.42
CA SER A 46 11.37 2.17 5.63
C SER A 46 10.98 1.09 4.61
N GLU A 47 10.07 0.20 5.02
CA GLU A 47 9.47 -0.81 4.15
C GLU A 47 9.05 -0.18 2.80
N TYR A 48 9.40 -0.82 1.68
CA TYR A 48 9.13 -0.30 0.34
C TYR A 48 7.62 -0.16 0.13
N GLN A 49 7.19 1.03 -0.27
CA GLN A 49 5.82 1.31 -0.65
C GLN A 49 5.77 1.83 -2.09
N THR A 50 4.75 1.40 -2.83
CA THR A 50 4.46 1.90 -4.17
C THR A 50 3.98 3.34 -4.08
N ILE A 51 4.85 4.29 -4.38
CA ILE A 51 4.56 5.73 -4.36
C ILE A 51 4.35 6.19 -5.82
N PRO A 52 3.25 6.92 -6.11
CA PRO A 52 3.05 7.53 -7.42
C PRO A 52 4.20 8.48 -7.81
N LEU A 53 4.51 8.57 -9.10
CA LEU A 53 5.63 9.39 -9.60
C LEU A 53 5.53 10.86 -9.20
N ASN A 54 4.32 11.43 -9.22
CA ASN A 54 4.08 12.81 -8.82
C ASN A 54 4.33 13.11 -7.32
N LYS A 55 4.58 12.08 -6.50
CA LYS A 55 4.82 12.19 -5.06
C LYS A 55 6.19 11.67 -4.63
N ILE A 56 6.95 11.06 -5.52
CA ILE A 56 8.19 10.35 -5.16
C ILE A 56 9.30 11.31 -4.68
N GLU A 57 9.38 12.51 -5.24
CA GLU A 57 10.39 13.51 -4.87
C GLU A 57 10.12 14.08 -3.47
N ASP A 58 8.88 14.51 -3.23
CA ASP A 58 8.43 15.03 -1.94
C ASP A 58 8.62 14.00 -0.82
N PHE A 59 8.29 12.74 -1.10
CA PHE A 59 8.53 11.64 -0.17
C PHE A 59 10.02 11.47 0.16
N GLY A 60 10.90 11.50 -0.86
CA GLY A 60 12.34 11.34 -0.68
C GLY A 60 13.00 12.43 0.15
N VAL A 61 12.48 13.66 0.11
CA VAL A 61 13.00 14.81 0.89
C VAL A 61 12.59 14.72 2.36
N HIS A 62 11.34 14.28 2.62
CA HIS A 62 10.76 14.37 3.96
C HIS A 62 10.80 13.07 4.77
N CYS A 63 11.12 11.92 4.15
CA CYS A 63 11.09 10.61 4.83
C CYS A 63 12.00 10.51 6.07
N LYS A 64 13.09 11.29 6.15
CA LYS A 64 14.01 11.31 7.30
C LYS A 64 13.57 12.23 8.45
N GLN A 65 12.45 12.94 8.31
CA GLN A 65 11.97 13.92 9.30
C GLN A 65 11.02 13.31 10.33
N TYR A 66 10.60 12.08 10.12
CA TYR A 66 9.67 11.36 10.99
C TYR A 66 10.06 9.89 11.11
N TYR A 67 9.55 9.24 12.15
CA TYR A 67 9.67 7.81 12.36
C TYR A 67 8.29 7.18 12.50
N SER A 68 8.19 5.91 12.12
CA SER A 68 6.97 5.12 12.27
C SER A 68 6.84 4.60 13.69
N LEU A 69 5.62 4.63 14.22
CA LEU A 69 5.25 3.97 15.48
C LEU A 69 4.62 2.61 15.17
N GLU A 70 4.81 1.66 16.09
CA GLU A 70 4.11 0.38 16.03
C GLU A 70 2.62 0.60 16.32
N VAL A 71 1.76 0.10 15.44
CA VAL A 71 0.30 0.15 15.60
C VAL A 71 -0.18 -1.18 16.13
N SER A 72 -0.84 -1.16 17.29
CA SER A 72 -1.53 -2.33 17.84
C SER A 72 -3.04 -2.06 17.90
N TYR A 73 -3.81 -3.14 17.80
CA TYR A 73 -5.27 -3.11 17.88
C TYR A 73 -5.71 -3.75 19.19
N PHE A 74 -6.73 -3.17 19.81
CA PHE A 74 -7.41 -3.78 20.95
C PHE A 74 -8.92 -3.66 20.75
N LYS A 75 -9.66 -4.56 21.40
CA LYS A 75 -11.12 -4.50 21.49
C LYS A 75 -11.52 -4.81 22.92
N SER A 76 -12.58 -4.16 23.42
CA SER A 76 -13.10 -4.50 24.74
C SER A 76 -13.86 -5.84 24.70
N ALA A 77 -14.10 -6.42 25.88
CA ALA A 77 -14.91 -7.63 25.99
C ALA A 77 -16.36 -7.42 25.49
N LEU A 78 -16.88 -6.19 25.57
CA LEU A 78 -18.19 -5.84 25.03
C LEU A 78 -18.15 -5.71 23.51
N ASP A 79 -17.14 -5.02 22.97
CA ASP A 79 -16.97 -4.86 21.51
C ASP A 79 -16.86 -6.22 20.82
N GLN A 80 -16.15 -7.17 21.43
CA GLN A 80 -16.07 -8.53 20.91
C GLN A 80 -17.47 -9.18 20.79
N LYS A 81 -18.27 -9.14 21.84
CA LYS A 81 -19.64 -9.71 21.83
C LYS A 81 -20.52 -9.04 20.76
N LEU A 82 -20.39 -7.73 20.60
CA LEU A 82 -21.13 -6.96 19.59
C LEU A 82 -20.68 -7.32 18.17
N LEU A 83 -19.38 -7.39 17.91
CA LEU A 83 -18.83 -7.75 16.60
C LEU A 83 -19.19 -9.19 16.22
N ASP A 84 -19.15 -10.13 17.17
CA ASP A 84 -19.56 -11.52 16.94
C ASP A 84 -21.06 -11.60 16.60
N SER A 85 -21.89 -10.81 17.28
CA SER A 85 -23.33 -10.72 16.99
C SER A 85 -23.61 -10.07 15.64
N LEU A 86 -22.81 -9.06 15.26
CA LEU A 86 -22.92 -8.37 13.98
C LEU A 86 -22.51 -9.28 12.83
N TRP A 87 -21.49 -10.12 13.02
CA TRP A 87 -21.03 -11.08 12.02
C TRP A 87 -22.13 -12.04 11.58
N ASN A 88 -22.99 -12.48 12.51
CA ASN A 88 -24.14 -13.35 12.22
C ASN A 88 -25.12 -12.76 11.19
N LYS A 89 -25.15 -11.43 11.02
CA LYS A 89 -25.98 -10.74 10.02
C LYS A 89 -25.18 -10.16 8.86
N TYR A 90 -23.91 -9.81 9.06
CA TYR A 90 -23.11 -9.05 8.10
C TYR A 90 -22.28 -9.92 7.14
N TRP A 91 -22.15 -11.23 7.40
CA TRP A 91 -21.35 -12.16 6.56
C TRP A 91 -21.75 -12.13 5.08
N ILE A 92 -23.02 -11.85 4.76
CA ILE A 92 -23.53 -11.77 3.38
C ILE A 92 -22.76 -10.70 2.58
N ASN A 93 -22.40 -9.58 3.21
CA ASN A 93 -21.68 -8.50 2.55
C ASN A 93 -20.26 -8.92 2.13
N THR A 94 -19.63 -9.82 2.88
CA THR A 94 -18.33 -10.38 2.50
C THR A 94 -18.43 -11.17 1.21
N LEU A 95 -19.51 -11.93 1.01
CA LEU A 95 -19.72 -12.76 -0.18
C LEU A 95 -20.27 -11.98 -1.38
N SER A 96 -21.03 -10.90 -1.14
CA SER A 96 -21.58 -10.08 -2.23
C SER A 96 -20.61 -9.02 -2.76
N SER A 97 -19.62 -8.60 -1.95
CA SER A 97 -18.66 -7.57 -2.34
C SER A 97 -17.79 -7.96 -3.54
N SER A 98 -17.48 -7.00 -4.41
CA SER A 98 -16.61 -7.20 -5.57
C SER A 98 -15.60 -6.06 -5.67
N THR A 99 -14.36 -6.33 -5.25
CA THR A 99 -13.29 -5.32 -5.26
C THR A 99 -13.03 -4.80 -6.66
N LEU A 100 -13.05 -5.67 -7.69
CA LEU A 100 -12.79 -5.32 -9.09
C LEU A 100 -13.63 -4.15 -9.64
N PHE A 101 -14.87 -4.00 -9.17
CA PHE A 101 -15.73 -2.88 -9.58
C PHE A 101 -15.52 -1.67 -8.67
N THR A 102 -15.43 -1.90 -7.35
CA THR A 102 -15.31 -0.81 -6.37
C THR A 102 -14.00 -0.04 -6.49
N ASN A 103 -12.92 -0.66 -6.95
CA ASN A 103 -11.59 -0.05 -7.05
C ASN A 103 -11.08 0.13 -8.50
N ALA A 104 -11.96 0.03 -9.50
CA ALA A 104 -11.58 0.08 -10.92
C ALA A 104 -10.76 1.33 -11.29
N ASP A 105 -11.17 2.50 -10.82
CA ASP A 105 -10.47 3.76 -11.07
C ASP A 105 -9.08 3.79 -10.45
N TYR A 106 -8.93 3.23 -9.24
CA TYR A 106 -7.63 3.12 -8.58
C TYR A 106 -6.68 2.22 -9.38
N VAL A 107 -7.15 1.04 -9.80
CA VAL A 107 -6.35 0.11 -10.60
C VAL A 107 -5.92 0.76 -11.92
N THR A 108 -6.85 1.45 -12.60
CA THR A 108 -6.56 2.18 -13.84
C THR A 108 -5.47 3.24 -13.64
N ASN A 109 -5.57 4.05 -12.58
CA ASN A 109 -4.57 5.06 -12.26
C ASN A 109 -3.21 4.45 -11.90
N GLN A 110 -3.18 3.31 -11.21
CA GLN A 110 -1.93 2.60 -10.91
C GLN A 110 -1.28 2.01 -12.17
N ILE A 111 -2.06 1.57 -13.16
CA ILE A 111 -1.54 1.11 -14.45
C ILE A 111 -0.94 2.27 -15.23
N LEU A 112 -1.58 3.44 -15.23
CA LEU A 112 -1.04 4.66 -15.85
C LEU A 112 0.31 5.06 -15.21
N ASP A 113 0.38 5.12 -13.88
CA ASP A 113 1.61 5.40 -13.14
C ASP A 113 2.71 4.36 -13.43
N LEU A 114 2.35 3.07 -13.49
CA LEU A 114 3.28 2.00 -13.85
C LEU A 114 3.83 2.17 -15.28
N SER A 115 2.99 2.57 -16.23
CA SER A 115 3.40 2.84 -17.62
C SER A 115 4.48 3.92 -17.67
N GLU A 116 4.23 5.05 -17.00
CA GLU A 116 5.21 6.15 -16.91
C GLU A 116 6.51 5.70 -16.22
N LYS A 117 6.45 4.89 -15.15
CA LYS A 117 7.63 4.33 -14.47
C LYS A 117 8.46 3.42 -15.38
N LEU A 118 7.79 2.64 -16.23
CA LEU A 118 8.44 1.77 -17.21
C LEU A 118 9.11 2.60 -18.31
N GLU A 119 8.47 3.63 -18.84
CA GLU A 119 9.07 4.54 -19.83
C GLU A 119 10.34 5.23 -19.31
N GLN A 120 10.32 5.68 -18.04
CA GLN A 120 11.51 6.24 -17.38
C GLN A 120 12.62 5.19 -17.22
N SER A 121 12.26 3.94 -16.92
CA SER A 121 13.21 2.84 -16.78
C SER A 121 13.85 2.46 -18.13
N ILE A 122 13.06 2.44 -19.20
CA ILE A 122 13.54 2.20 -20.57
C ILE A 122 14.50 3.31 -21.00
N SER A 123 14.14 4.57 -20.73
CA SER A 123 15.00 5.73 -21.03
C SER A 123 16.35 5.65 -20.31
N GLN A 124 16.39 5.15 -19.08
CA GLN A 124 17.63 4.92 -18.33
C GLN A 124 18.51 3.85 -18.99
N VAL A 125 17.91 2.74 -19.45
CA VAL A 125 18.64 1.66 -20.14
C VAL A 125 19.14 2.13 -21.51
N SER A 126 18.33 2.89 -22.25
CA SER A 126 18.65 3.39 -23.59
C SER A 126 19.77 4.44 -23.62
N ARG A 127 19.90 5.27 -22.57
CA ARG A 127 20.90 6.36 -22.50
C ARG A 127 22.23 5.97 -21.86
N GLY A 128 22.44 4.73 -21.44
CA GLY A 128 23.60 4.39 -20.62
C GLY A 128 23.97 2.92 -20.54
N MET A 129 24.48 2.37 -21.65
CA MET A 129 25.56 1.39 -21.59
C MET A 129 26.87 2.16 -21.30
N SER A 130 27.05 2.61 -20.06
CA SER A 130 28.32 3.19 -19.58
C SER A 130 28.66 2.48 -18.28
N TYR A 131 29.39 1.38 -18.41
CA TYR A 131 29.93 0.54 -17.33
C TYR A 131 31.12 1.22 -16.62
N ALA A 132 30.96 2.47 -16.21
CA ALA A 132 31.94 3.16 -15.39
C ALA A 132 31.22 3.96 -14.30
N GLU A 133 31.63 3.71 -13.06
CA GLU A 133 31.35 4.49 -11.85
C GLU A 133 29.96 4.37 -11.19
N ASN A 134 29.79 3.33 -10.38
CA ASN A 134 29.31 3.47 -8.98
C ASN A 134 29.28 2.09 -8.29
N TRP A 135 30.38 1.72 -7.64
CA TRP A 135 30.42 0.53 -6.78
C TRP A 135 29.81 0.77 -5.38
N ASP A 136 29.41 2.01 -5.05
CA ASP A 136 28.85 2.41 -3.75
C ASP A 136 27.31 2.30 -3.63
N LYS A 137 26.57 1.98 -4.70
CA LYS A 137 25.10 1.89 -4.70
C LYS A 137 24.56 0.48 -5.00
N LYS A 138 25.24 -0.56 -4.55
CA LYS A 138 24.83 -1.96 -4.80
C LYS A 138 23.49 -2.36 -4.15
N ASP A 139 23.07 -1.64 -3.12
CA ASP A 139 21.92 -2.04 -2.29
C ASP A 139 20.58 -1.36 -2.63
N GLU A 140 20.56 -0.32 -3.48
CA GLU A 140 19.30 0.30 -3.90
C GLU A 140 18.71 -0.42 -5.13
N PRO A 141 17.45 -0.90 -5.07
CA PRO A 141 16.82 -1.54 -6.22
C PRO A 141 16.70 -0.54 -7.38
N GLY A 142 17.14 -0.95 -8.56
CA GLY A 142 17.05 -0.13 -9.78
C GLY A 142 15.60 0.25 -10.12
N LYS A 143 15.41 1.32 -10.91
CA LYS A 143 14.07 1.80 -11.30
C LYS A 143 13.20 0.71 -11.93
N LEU A 144 13.80 -0.12 -12.78
CA LEU A 144 13.12 -1.28 -13.38
C LEU A 144 12.67 -2.31 -12.34
N GLN A 145 13.49 -2.57 -11.32
CA GLN A 145 13.14 -3.52 -10.26
C GLN A 145 12.01 -2.96 -9.37
N LYS A 146 11.99 -1.64 -9.12
CA LYS A 146 10.90 -0.95 -8.43
C LYS A 146 9.59 -1.04 -9.25
N ALA A 147 9.66 -0.79 -10.56
CA ALA A 147 8.52 -0.95 -11.46
C ALA A 147 8.01 -2.40 -11.52
N ASN A 148 8.90 -3.39 -11.51
CA ASN A 148 8.51 -4.80 -11.45
C ASN A 148 7.78 -5.13 -10.14
N LYS A 149 8.25 -4.62 -8.98
CA LYS A 149 7.55 -4.79 -7.71
C LYS A 149 6.16 -4.16 -7.73
N ASP A 150 6.02 -2.97 -8.30
CA ASP A 150 4.74 -2.28 -8.45
C ASP A 150 3.78 -3.10 -9.35
N CYS A 151 4.29 -3.63 -10.48
CA CYS A 151 3.54 -4.52 -11.37
C CYS A 151 3.06 -5.79 -10.65
N CYS A 152 3.94 -6.49 -9.94
CA CYS A 152 3.59 -7.70 -9.20
C CYS A 152 2.50 -7.42 -8.16
N LYS A 153 2.60 -6.29 -7.44
CA LYS A 153 1.60 -5.88 -6.46
C LYS A 153 0.22 -5.67 -7.10
N LEU A 154 0.15 -4.94 -8.21
CA LEU A 154 -1.11 -4.70 -8.93
C LEU A 154 -1.72 -5.99 -9.45
N ASN A 155 -0.88 -6.90 -9.97
CA ASN A 155 -1.35 -8.20 -10.45
C ASN A 155 -1.95 -9.05 -9.32
N ILE A 156 -1.31 -9.08 -8.14
CA ILE A 156 -1.84 -9.81 -6.98
C ILE A 156 -3.20 -9.23 -6.54
N GLU A 157 -3.32 -7.91 -6.47
CA GLU A 157 -4.59 -7.24 -6.10
C GLU A 157 -5.72 -7.58 -7.10
N ALA A 158 -5.43 -7.53 -8.40
CA ALA A 158 -6.40 -7.89 -9.45
C ALA A 158 -6.77 -9.38 -9.41
N LEU A 159 -5.79 -10.27 -9.24
CA LEU A 159 -6.02 -11.72 -9.13
C LEU A 159 -6.85 -12.08 -7.91
N ASN A 160 -6.63 -11.44 -6.76
CA ASN A 160 -7.44 -11.66 -5.56
C ASN A 160 -8.91 -11.28 -5.81
N GLY A 161 -9.15 -10.16 -6.51
CA GLY A 161 -10.49 -9.74 -6.92
C GLY A 161 -11.17 -10.74 -7.85
N LEU A 162 -10.44 -11.28 -8.83
CA LEU A 162 -10.94 -12.28 -9.76
C LEU A 162 -11.21 -13.63 -9.07
N MET A 163 -10.30 -14.07 -8.21
CA MET A 163 -10.45 -15.31 -7.43
C MET A 163 -11.74 -15.28 -6.61
N SER A 164 -12.06 -14.15 -5.97
CA SER A 164 -13.33 -13.96 -5.27
C SER A 164 -14.55 -14.18 -6.19
N GLN A 165 -14.53 -13.69 -7.43
CA GLN A 165 -15.63 -13.94 -8.37
C GLN A 165 -15.74 -15.40 -8.80
N VAL A 166 -14.60 -16.04 -9.08
CA VAL A 166 -14.57 -17.46 -9.47
C VAL A 166 -15.16 -18.33 -8.35
N LEU A 167 -14.77 -18.06 -7.10
CA LEU A 167 -15.31 -18.77 -5.94
C LEU A 167 -16.83 -18.58 -5.81
N LYS A 168 -17.33 -17.35 -5.93
CA LYS A 168 -18.78 -17.09 -5.92
C LYS A 168 -19.50 -17.85 -7.04
N ASN A 169 -18.95 -17.84 -8.25
CA ASN A 169 -19.54 -18.53 -9.39
C ASN A 169 -19.61 -20.05 -9.12
N GLN A 170 -18.55 -20.64 -8.58
CA GLN A 170 -18.55 -22.06 -8.19
C GLN A 170 -19.54 -22.37 -7.07
N LEU A 171 -19.65 -21.51 -6.06
CA LEU A 171 -20.53 -21.72 -4.90
C LEU A 171 -22.01 -21.56 -5.23
N PHE A 172 -22.37 -20.59 -6.07
CA PHE A 172 -23.78 -20.19 -6.26
C PHE A 172 -24.34 -20.54 -7.64
N ASN A 173 -23.51 -20.56 -8.69
CA ASN A 173 -24.01 -20.73 -10.06
C ASN A 173 -23.83 -22.16 -10.60
N ASN A 174 -22.88 -22.94 -10.06
CA ASN A 174 -22.58 -24.30 -10.52
C ASN A 174 -23.34 -25.41 -9.74
N VAL A 175 -24.40 -25.07 -9.00
CA VAL A 175 -25.13 -26.02 -8.15
C VAL A 175 -26.13 -26.88 -8.94
N GLY A 176 -26.41 -26.53 -10.21
CA GLY A 176 -27.47 -27.17 -11.02
C GLY A 176 -27.05 -27.96 -12.27
N CYS A 177 -25.77 -28.03 -12.64
CA CYS A 177 -25.32 -28.78 -13.84
C CYS A 177 -24.53 -30.04 -13.47
N ARG A 178 -25.20 -30.97 -12.80
CA ARG A 178 -24.83 -32.40 -12.80
C ARG A 178 -26.07 -33.20 -13.21
N GLU A 179 -26.36 -33.19 -14.51
CA GLU A 179 -26.98 -34.32 -15.21
C GLU A 179 -25.95 -34.87 -16.21
#